data_AF-A0A0F0GHF0-F1
#
_entry.id   AF-A0A0F0GHF0-F1
#
_cell.length_a   1.000
_cell.length_b   1.000
_cell.length_c   1.000
_cell.angle_alpha   90.00
_cell.angle_beta   90.00
_cell.angle_gamma   90.00
#
_symmetry.space_group_name_H-M   'P 1'
#
loop_
_entity.id
_entity.type
_entity.pdbx_description
1 polymer ?
#
loop_
_entity_poly.entity_id
_entity_poly.type
_entity_poly.pdbx_seq_one_letter_code
_entity_poly.pdbx_strand_id
1 'polypeptide(L)'
;MLPNWETIPPDLPKAIREIKKAIRANIEASGRTVEEVFAVVEKQIRQEVDDVKAGQAWPVIDYADIEAGTAPTDLVKRRGCLVVRNHFDREQAQSWDKSIVDYVERNNFFENYRGPGDDFFGSVGSKPEIYPIYWSAAQTEAREHERMATVQRFLNSLWRSDGWFDPDRDVHYPDRIRRRPPGANSSGLGTHLDPGTLDLWMTKEYQQAFRHLFNGTVEQYDPWDAAHRTTGPQYPGTTM
;
A
#
# COMPACT_ATOMS: atom_id res chain seq x y z
N MET A 1 -24.77 -14.89 -3.07
CA MET A 1 -24.16 -13.54 -3.18
C MET A 1 -24.14 -12.94 -1.78
N LEU A 2 -23.03 -12.34 -1.36
CA LEU A 2 -22.91 -11.75 -0.02
C LEU A 2 -23.73 -10.45 0.06
N PRO A 3 -24.29 -10.10 1.24
CA PRO A 3 -24.87 -8.78 1.45
C PRO A 3 -23.77 -7.72 1.29
N ASN A 4 -24.10 -6.60 0.65
CA ASN A 4 -23.15 -5.55 0.35
C ASN A 4 -23.76 -4.16 0.54
N TRP A 5 -22.87 -3.19 0.75
CA TRP A 5 -23.18 -1.79 0.98
C TRP A 5 -22.15 -0.95 0.22
N GLU A 6 -22.61 -0.04 -0.63
CA GLU A 6 -21.74 0.86 -1.40
C GLU A 6 -21.46 2.18 -0.65
N THR A 7 -22.11 2.36 0.51
CA THR A 7 -21.87 3.44 1.47
C THR A 7 -21.92 2.89 2.89
N ILE A 8 -21.33 3.61 3.86
CA ILE A 8 -21.31 3.16 5.27
C ILE A 8 -22.75 2.88 5.75
N PRO A 9 -23.07 1.66 6.20
CA PRO A 9 -24.41 1.33 6.66
C PRO A 9 -24.79 2.12 7.92
N PRO A 10 -26.04 2.62 8.02
CA PRO A 10 -26.48 3.42 9.18
C PRO A 10 -26.49 2.61 10.48
N ASP A 11 -26.74 1.30 10.40
CA ASP A 11 -26.60 0.35 11.51
C ASP A 11 -25.40 -0.57 11.25
N LEU A 12 -24.21 -0.04 11.50
CA LEU A 12 -22.96 -0.75 11.29
C LEU A 12 -22.86 -2.06 12.11
N PRO A 13 -23.22 -2.11 13.41
CA PRO A 13 -23.22 -3.37 14.16
C PRO A 13 -24.12 -4.46 13.55
N LYS A 14 -25.29 -4.10 13.01
CA LYS A 14 -26.16 -5.05 12.31
C LYS A 14 -25.53 -5.54 11.02
N ALA A 15 -25.03 -4.63 10.17
CA ALA A 15 -24.36 -4.99 8.92
C ALA A 15 -23.16 -5.94 9.16
N ILE A 16 -22.36 -5.68 10.21
CA ILE A 16 -21.24 -6.55 10.61
C ILE A 16 -21.73 -7.97 10.97
N ARG A 17 -22.84 -8.10 11.72
CA ARG A 17 -23.40 -9.42 12.05
C ARG A 17 -23.89 -10.15 10.80
N GLU A 18 -24.55 -9.43 9.90
CA GLU A 18 -25.08 -9.97 8.64
C GLU A 18 -23.96 -10.48 7.73
N ILE A 19 -22.94 -9.67 7.47
CA ILE A 19 -21.82 -10.07 6.59
C ILE A 19 -21.01 -11.23 7.19
N LYS A 20 -20.76 -11.22 8.51
CA LYS A 20 -20.09 -12.35 9.19
C LYS A 20 -20.87 -13.66 9.03
N LYS A 21 -22.19 -13.62 9.21
CA LYS A 21 -23.05 -14.79 9.02
C LYS A 21 -23.02 -15.28 7.57
N ALA A 22 -23.07 -14.36 6.61
CA ALA A 22 -23.07 -14.69 5.19
C ALA A 22 -21.73 -15.30 4.72
N ILE A 23 -20.59 -14.73 5.16
CA ILE A 23 -19.26 -15.28 4.82
C ILE A 23 -19.08 -16.69 5.39
N ARG A 24 -19.50 -16.94 6.64
CA ARG A 24 -19.48 -18.28 7.25
C ARG A 24 -20.26 -19.29 6.42
N ALA A 25 -21.51 -18.96 6.07
CA ALA A 25 -22.35 -19.83 5.26
C ALA A 25 -21.75 -20.06 3.85
N ASN A 26 -21.09 -19.06 3.27
CA ASN A 26 -20.45 -19.17 1.97
C ASN A 26 -19.21 -20.08 2.00
N ILE A 27 -18.43 -20.04 3.08
CA ILE A 27 -17.33 -20.98 3.32
C ILE A 27 -17.88 -22.39 3.54
N GLU A 28 -18.90 -22.55 4.38
CA GLU A 28 -19.54 -23.85 4.63
C GLU A 28 -20.09 -24.49 3.34
N ALA A 29 -20.62 -23.68 2.42
CA ALA A 29 -21.08 -24.13 1.11
C ALA A 29 -19.97 -24.71 0.22
N SER A 30 -18.70 -24.40 0.49
CA SER A 30 -17.55 -25.04 -0.18
C SER A 30 -17.23 -26.45 0.36
N GLY A 31 -17.90 -26.88 1.43
CA GLY A 31 -17.63 -28.14 2.12
C GLY A 31 -16.51 -28.04 3.17
N ARG A 32 -16.07 -26.83 3.53
CA ARG A 32 -15.05 -26.57 4.56
C ARG A 32 -15.62 -25.75 5.69
N THR A 33 -15.08 -25.91 6.89
CA THR A 33 -15.36 -24.99 8.01
C THR A 33 -14.47 -23.75 7.93
N VAL A 34 -14.82 -22.71 8.70
CA VAL A 34 -13.97 -21.51 8.82
C VAL A 34 -12.62 -21.88 9.45
N GLU A 35 -12.61 -22.78 10.43
CA GLU A 35 -11.41 -23.24 11.11
C GLU A 35 -10.46 -23.97 10.15
N GLU A 36 -10.99 -24.82 9.27
CA GLU A 36 -10.19 -25.52 8.24
C GLU A 36 -9.61 -24.57 7.21
N VAL A 37 -10.36 -23.54 6.81
CA VAL A 37 -9.87 -22.51 5.90
C VAL A 37 -8.79 -21.67 6.57
N PHE A 38 -9.02 -21.23 7.81
CA PHE A 38 -8.06 -20.42 8.56
C PHE A 38 -6.76 -21.19 8.85
N ALA A 39 -6.85 -22.49 9.17
CA ALA A 39 -5.67 -23.33 9.40
C ALA A 39 -4.76 -23.42 8.16
N VAL A 40 -5.32 -23.41 6.95
CA VAL A 40 -4.52 -23.37 5.72
C VAL A 40 -3.78 -22.04 5.58
N VAL A 41 -4.49 -20.92 5.75
CA VAL A 41 -3.88 -19.58 5.68
C VAL A 41 -2.81 -19.41 6.76
N GLU A 42 -3.10 -19.84 7.99
CA GLU A 42 -2.14 -19.78 9.09
C GLU A 42 -0.87 -20.57 8.80
N LYS A 43 -1.00 -21.79 8.24
CA LYS A 43 0.16 -22.60 7.85
C LYS A 43 1.01 -21.89 6.78
N GLN A 44 0.38 -21.29 5.77
CA GLN A 44 1.07 -20.55 4.72
C GLN A 44 1.81 -19.33 5.29
N ILE A 45 1.14 -18.52 6.12
CA ILE A 45 1.74 -17.34 6.76
C ILE A 45 2.87 -17.74 7.70
N ARG A 46 2.72 -18.83 8.47
CA ARG A 46 3.77 -19.30 9.38
C ARG A 46 5.04 -19.68 8.63
N GLN A 47 4.90 -20.34 7.48
CA GLN A 47 6.05 -20.64 6.61
C GLN A 47 6.72 -19.34 6.12
N GLU A 48 5.95 -18.35 5.68
CA GLU A 48 6.51 -17.06 5.27
C GLU A 48 7.24 -16.34 6.41
N VAL A 49 6.69 -16.38 7.62
CA VAL A 49 7.32 -15.82 8.83
C VAL A 49 8.64 -16.52 9.15
N ASP A 50 8.68 -17.84 9.09
CA ASP A 50 9.89 -18.61 9.39
C ASP A 50 10.98 -18.34 8.33
N ASP A 51 10.60 -18.26 7.05
CA ASP A 51 11.51 -17.92 5.96
C ASP A 51 12.07 -16.48 6.09
N VAL A 52 11.24 -15.52 6.54
CA VAL A 52 11.68 -14.14 6.81
C VAL A 52 12.65 -14.09 7.99
N LYS A 53 12.43 -14.90 9.04
CA LYS A 53 13.35 -14.99 10.18
C LYS A 53 14.69 -15.62 9.81
N ALA A 54 14.69 -16.56 8.86
CA ALA A 54 15.86 -17.32 8.47
C ALA A 54 16.75 -16.61 7.42
N GLY A 55 16.21 -15.64 6.70
CA GLY A 55 16.90 -15.06 5.54
C GLY A 55 16.60 -13.59 5.28
N GLN A 56 16.78 -13.20 4.02
CA GLN A 56 16.54 -11.83 3.58
C GLN A 56 15.04 -11.58 3.41
N ALA A 57 14.53 -10.60 4.17
CA ALA A 57 13.12 -10.22 4.15
C ALA A 57 12.73 -9.47 2.87
N TRP A 58 13.57 -8.52 2.42
CA TRP A 58 13.29 -7.65 1.28
C TRP A 58 14.14 -8.06 0.08
N PRO A 59 13.55 -8.37 -1.09
CA PRO A 59 14.33 -8.52 -2.31
C PRO A 59 15.00 -7.19 -2.65
N VAL A 60 16.20 -7.27 -3.23
CA VAL A 60 17.03 -6.13 -3.60
C VAL A 60 17.44 -6.33 -5.05
N ILE A 61 17.11 -5.37 -5.90
CA ILE A 61 17.40 -5.39 -7.35
C ILE A 61 18.08 -4.07 -7.71
N ASP A 62 19.09 -4.11 -8.58
CA ASP A 62 19.69 -2.89 -9.09
C ASP A 62 18.80 -2.28 -10.19
N TYR A 63 18.73 -0.94 -10.26
CA TYR A 63 18.02 -0.25 -11.33
C TYR A 63 18.47 -0.73 -12.72
N ALA A 64 19.77 -0.99 -12.90
CA ALA A 64 20.30 -1.47 -14.17
C ALA A 64 19.68 -2.80 -14.63
N ASP A 65 19.34 -3.71 -13.70
CA ASP A 65 18.69 -4.98 -14.04
C ASP A 65 17.22 -4.77 -14.45
N ILE A 66 16.54 -3.77 -13.87
CA ILE A 66 15.18 -3.39 -14.27
C ILE A 66 15.21 -2.77 -15.66
N GLU A 67 16.12 -1.83 -15.90
CA GLU A 67 16.31 -1.17 -17.19
C GLU A 67 16.68 -2.16 -18.30
N ALA A 68 17.53 -3.15 -18.00
CA ALA A 68 17.92 -4.20 -18.93
C ALA A 68 16.84 -5.28 -19.14
N GLY A 69 15.76 -5.28 -18.36
CA GLY A 69 14.72 -6.31 -18.41
C GLY A 69 15.17 -7.69 -17.88
N THR A 70 16.20 -7.73 -17.03
CA THR A 70 16.79 -8.95 -16.46
C THR A 70 16.48 -9.15 -14.98
N ALA A 71 15.73 -8.22 -14.36
CA ALA A 71 15.34 -8.24 -12.96
C ALA A 71 14.53 -9.52 -12.59
N PRO A 72 14.94 -10.29 -11.56
CA PRO A 72 14.18 -11.44 -11.10
C PRO A 72 12.94 -11.02 -10.31
N THR A 73 11.76 -11.52 -10.69
CA THR A 73 10.48 -11.06 -10.13
C THR A 73 9.87 -12.00 -9.09
N ASP A 74 10.26 -13.26 -9.04
CA ASP A 74 9.59 -14.29 -8.21
C ASP A 74 9.62 -13.93 -6.72
N LEU A 75 10.77 -13.48 -6.22
CA LEU A 75 10.90 -13.09 -4.81
C LEU A 75 10.15 -11.79 -4.52
N VAL A 76 10.05 -10.87 -5.50
CA VAL A 76 9.23 -9.66 -5.38
C VAL A 76 7.76 -10.02 -5.23
N LYS A 77 7.26 -10.91 -6.10
CA LYS A 77 5.88 -11.39 -6.03
C LYS A 77 5.56 -12.13 -4.74
N ARG A 78 6.52 -12.93 -4.25
CA ARG A 78 6.39 -13.66 -2.99
C ARG A 78 6.38 -12.74 -1.76
N ARG A 79 7.26 -11.74 -1.71
CA ARG A 79 7.42 -10.86 -0.53
C ARG A 79 6.51 -9.64 -0.53
N GLY A 80 5.98 -9.23 -1.68
CA GLY A 80 5.10 -8.06 -1.81
C GLY A 80 5.82 -6.73 -1.57
N CYS A 81 7.16 -6.70 -1.65
CA CYS A 81 7.98 -5.50 -1.48
C CYS A 81 9.27 -5.61 -2.31
N LEU A 82 9.95 -4.48 -2.54
CA LEU A 82 11.22 -4.42 -3.27
C LEU A 82 12.06 -3.21 -2.82
N VAL A 83 13.37 -3.40 -2.70
CA VAL A 83 14.35 -2.31 -2.68
C VAL A 83 15.00 -2.21 -4.06
N VAL A 84 14.83 -1.07 -4.73
CA VAL A 84 15.59 -0.75 -5.95
C VAL A 84 16.86 0.01 -5.57
N ARG A 85 18.02 -0.61 -5.78
CA ARG A 85 19.34 0.02 -5.57
C ARG A 85 19.67 0.90 -6.77
N ASN A 86 20.41 1.98 -6.51
CA ASN A 86 20.89 2.89 -7.55
C ASN A 86 19.76 3.43 -8.46
N HIS A 87 18.54 3.55 -7.93
CA HIS A 87 17.39 4.07 -8.67
C HIS A 87 17.67 5.48 -9.20
N PHE A 88 18.26 6.33 -8.39
CA PHE A 88 18.81 7.62 -8.79
C PHE A 88 20.28 7.70 -8.40
N ASP A 89 21.03 8.52 -9.13
CA ASP A 89 22.39 8.84 -8.76
C ASP A 89 22.42 9.53 -7.40
N ARG A 90 23.39 9.14 -6.57
CA ARG A 90 23.46 9.62 -5.19
C ARG A 90 23.56 11.15 -5.10
N GLU A 91 24.34 11.76 -6.00
CA GLU A 91 24.53 13.21 -6.05
C GLU A 91 23.22 13.94 -6.40
N GLN A 92 22.42 13.38 -7.34
CA GLN A 92 21.10 13.92 -7.68
C GLN A 92 20.17 13.87 -6.46
N ALA A 93 20.11 12.74 -5.77
CA ALA A 93 19.29 12.59 -4.56
C ALA A 93 19.71 13.57 -3.44
N GLN A 94 21.01 13.79 -3.25
CA GLN A 94 21.53 14.77 -2.29
C GLN A 94 21.21 16.21 -2.69
N SER A 95 21.25 16.52 -3.98
CA SER A 95 20.87 17.84 -4.51
C SER A 95 19.38 18.13 -4.30
N TRP A 96 18.52 17.14 -4.57
CA TRP A 96 17.09 17.22 -4.27
C TRP A 96 16.81 17.40 -2.77
N ASP A 97 17.50 16.67 -1.90
CA ASP A 97 17.36 16.84 -0.45
C ASP A 97 17.70 18.28 -0.02
N LYS A 98 18.81 18.84 -0.53
CA LYS A 98 19.20 20.23 -0.27
C LYS A 98 18.17 21.22 -0.80
N SER A 99 17.70 21.04 -2.03
CA SER A 99 16.69 21.91 -2.65
C SER A 99 15.39 21.96 -1.83
N ILE A 100 14.99 20.83 -1.25
CA ILE A 100 13.84 20.75 -0.34
C ILE A 100 14.09 21.57 0.93
N VAL A 101 15.29 21.49 1.52
CA VAL A 101 15.65 22.30 2.71
C VAL A 101 15.59 23.78 2.36
N ASP A 102 16.23 24.19 1.27
CA ASP A 102 16.24 25.59 0.83
C ASP A 102 14.81 26.09 0.55
N TYR A 103 13.94 25.25 -0.01
CA TYR A 103 12.53 25.55 -0.23
C TYR A 103 11.77 25.75 1.09
N VAL A 104 11.96 24.86 2.06
CA VAL A 104 11.34 24.95 3.40
C VAL A 104 11.77 26.23 4.11
N GLU A 105 13.06 26.56 4.07
CA GLU A 105 13.64 27.74 4.72
C GLU A 105 13.19 29.04 4.07
N ARG A 106 13.30 29.16 2.73
CA ARG A 106 12.93 30.37 1.99
C ARG A 106 11.45 30.75 2.14
N ASN A 107 10.59 29.78 2.40
CA ASN A 107 9.15 29.99 2.61
C ASN A 107 8.76 30.12 4.10
N ASN A 108 9.74 30.21 5.00
CA ASN A 108 9.54 30.30 6.45
C ASN A 108 8.56 29.23 6.96
N PHE A 109 8.67 27.99 6.46
CA PHE A 109 7.66 26.95 6.68
C PHE A 109 7.32 26.75 8.16
N PHE A 110 8.35 26.67 9.03
CA PHE A 110 8.14 26.45 10.46
C PHE A 110 7.50 27.62 11.19
N GLU A 111 7.62 28.85 10.69
CA GLU A 111 6.96 30.03 11.25
C GLU A 111 5.46 30.06 10.87
N ASN A 112 5.16 29.52 9.68
CA ASN A 112 3.82 29.50 9.11
C ASN A 112 3.04 28.21 9.44
N TYR A 113 3.72 27.14 9.86
CA TYR A 113 3.11 25.86 10.18
C TYR A 113 2.18 25.99 11.40
N ARG A 114 0.90 25.63 11.22
CA ARG A 114 -0.15 25.74 12.26
C ARG A 114 -0.47 24.43 12.98
N GLY A 115 0.33 23.39 12.74
CA GLY A 115 0.04 22.03 13.20
C GLY A 115 -0.50 21.15 12.07
N PRO A 116 -0.68 19.85 12.33
CA PRO A 116 -1.22 18.94 11.35
C PRO A 116 -2.64 19.39 10.97
N GLY A 117 -2.96 19.32 9.68
CA GLY A 117 -4.32 19.62 9.16
C GLY A 117 -5.31 18.48 9.39
N ASP A 118 -4.85 17.38 10.00
CA ASP A 118 -5.60 16.18 10.33
C ASP A 118 -5.26 15.72 11.77
N ASP A 119 -6.16 14.98 12.39
CA ASP A 119 -5.95 14.41 13.73
C ASP A 119 -5.05 13.14 13.69
N PHE A 120 -4.56 12.76 12.51
CA PHE A 120 -3.81 11.53 12.30
C PHE A 120 -2.43 11.57 12.97
N PHE A 121 -1.82 12.76 13.06
CA PHE A 121 -0.53 12.99 13.73
C PHE A 121 -0.63 13.70 15.08
N GLY A 122 -1.81 13.77 15.69
CA GLY A 122 -2.04 14.53 16.93
C GLY A 122 -1.20 14.11 18.15
N SER A 123 -0.51 12.96 18.08
CA SER A 123 0.32 12.42 19.16
C SER A 123 1.80 12.85 19.13
N VAL A 124 2.27 13.57 18.10
CA VAL A 124 3.67 14.00 18.00
C VAL A 124 3.85 15.49 18.34
N GLY A 125 4.19 15.77 19.61
CA GLY A 125 4.50 17.12 20.12
C GLY A 125 5.86 17.69 19.66
N SER A 126 6.33 17.34 18.47
CA SER A 126 7.64 17.76 17.93
C SER A 126 7.48 18.59 16.65
N LYS A 127 8.58 19.19 16.16
CA LYS A 127 8.65 19.69 14.78
C LYS A 127 8.09 18.60 13.85
N PRO A 128 7.22 18.93 12.89
CA PRO A 128 6.58 17.91 12.07
C PRO A 128 7.65 17.07 11.37
N GLU A 129 7.63 15.75 11.58
CA GLU A 129 8.49 14.83 10.82
C GLU A 129 7.96 14.65 9.39
N ILE A 130 6.68 14.93 9.16
CA ILE A 130 5.99 14.86 7.87
C ILE A 130 5.54 16.26 7.47
N TYR A 131 5.96 16.70 6.29
CA TYR A 131 5.77 18.06 5.81
C TYR A 131 4.66 17.99 4.76
N PRO A 132 3.54 18.71 4.94
CA PRO A 132 2.46 18.80 3.95
C PRO A 132 2.86 19.70 2.78
N ILE A 133 3.99 19.37 2.14
CA ILE A 133 4.54 20.00 0.95
C ILE A 133 4.43 19.01 -0.18
N TYR A 134 3.84 19.43 -1.29
CA TYR A 134 3.48 18.54 -2.39
C TYR A 134 4.19 18.91 -3.71
N TRP A 135 4.64 20.15 -3.84
CA TRP A 135 4.99 20.77 -5.12
C TRP A 135 6.38 21.41 -5.16
N SER A 136 7.31 20.96 -4.31
CA SER A 136 8.71 21.39 -4.47
C SER A 136 9.26 20.90 -5.82
N ALA A 137 10.20 21.65 -6.41
CA ALA A 137 10.83 21.26 -7.67
C ALA A 137 11.38 19.83 -7.62
N ALA A 138 12.09 19.48 -6.54
CA ALA A 138 12.61 18.14 -6.31
C ALA A 138 11.52 17.04 -6.32
N GLN A 139 10.35 17.28 -5.71
CA GLN A 139 9.25 16.31 -5.74
C GLN A 139 8.68 16.14 -7.16
N THR A 140 8.50 17.23 -7.90
CA THR A 140 7.99 17.17 -9.28
C THR A 140 8.99 16.49 -10.20
N GLU A 141 10.27 16.90 -10.17
CA GLU A 141 11.33 16.31 -10.96
C GLU A 141 11.51 14.82 -10.70
N ALA A 142 11.50 14.39 -9.43
CA ALA A 142 11.64 12.97 -9.09
C ALA A 142 10.45 12.12 -9.58
N ARG A 143 9.23 12.68 -9.60
CA ARG A 143 8.04 11.99 -10.14
C ARG A 143 8.07 11.89 -11.66
N GLU A 144 8.54 12.93 -12.33
CA GLU A 144 8.60 13.02 -13.80
C GLU A 144 9.85 12.35 -14.40
N HIS A 145 10.78 11.90 -13.57
CA HIS A 145 12.03 11.32 -14.03
C HIS A 145 11.82 9.97 -14.75
N GLU A 146 12.49 9.75 -15.89
CA GLU A 146 12.34 8.50 -16.68
C GLU A 146 12.66 7.24 -15.87
N ARG A 147 13.66 7.29 -14.99
CA ARG A 147 13.95 6.19 -14.07
C ARG A 147 12.79 5.86 -13.12
N MET A 148 12.01 6.86 -12.68
CA MET A 148 10.79 6.62 -11.90
C MET A 148 9.75 5.90 -12.74
N ALA A 149 9.45 6.43 -13.93
CA ALA A 149 8.51 5.83 -14.87
C ALA A 149 8.90 4.38 -15.24
N THR A 150 10.19 4.10 -15.45
CA THR A 150 10.71 2.75 -15.70
C THR A 150 10.39 1.78 -14.56
N VAL A 151 10.66 2.19 -13.32
CA VAL A 151 10.39 1.35 -12.13
C VAL A 151 8.90 1.18 -11.88
N GLN A 152 8.08 2.22 -12.07
CA GLN A 152 6.63 2.13 -11.96
C GLN A 152 6.06 1.14 -12.97
N ARG A 153 6.44 1.23 -14.25
CA ARG A 153 6.04 0.27 -15.29
C ARG A 153 6.44 -1.16 -14.94
N PHE A 154 7.68 -1.35 -14.48
CA PHE A 154 8.16 -2.65 -14.01
C PHE A 154 7.28 -3.22 -12.88
N LEU A 155 7.02 -2.44 -11.83
CA LEU A 155 6.19 -2.89 -10.70
C LEU A 155 4.74 -3.19 -11.11
N ASN A 156 4.16 -2.32 -11.95
CA ASN A 156 2.81 -2.47 -12.47
C ASN A 156 2.68 -3.72 -13.35
N SER A 157 3.72 -4.07 -14.12
CA SER A 157 3.75 -5.28 -14.97
C SER A 157 3.73 -6.61 -14.20
N LEU A 158 4.00 -6.60 -12.88
CA LEU A 158 3.97 -7.80 -12.06
C LEU A 158 2.54 -8.31 -11.78
N TRP A 159 1.57 -7.42 -11.92
CA TRP A 159 0.15 -7.71 -11.76
C TRP A 159 -0.43 -8.36 -13.00
N ARG A 160 -1.42 -9.23 -12.80
CA ARG A 160 -2.31 -9.63 -13.88
C ARG A 160 -3.34 -8.52 -14.08
N SER A 161 -3.07 -7.63 -15.03
CA SER A 161 -3.90 -6.44 -15.26
C SER A 161 -5.21 -6.72 -15.99
N ASP A 162 -5.25 -7.63 -16.98
CA ASP A 162 -6.44 -8.05 -17.74
C ASP A 162 -7.40 -6.89 -18.14
N GLY A 163 -6.83 -5.72 -18.49
CA GLY A 163 -7.59 -4.52 -18.87
C GLY A 163 -8.17 -3.69 -17.72
N TRP A 164 -7.97 -4.10 -16.45
CA TRP A 164 -8.36 -3.34 -15.26
C TRP A 164 -7.56 -2.05 -15.07
N PHE A 165 -6.33 -2.03 -15.59
CA PHE A 165 -5.50 -0.83 -15.75
C PHE A 165 -4.45 -1.06 -16.85
N ASP A 166 -3.82 0.03 -17.31
CA ASP A 166 -2.70 0.00 -18.24
C ASP A 166 -1.38 0.04 -17.46
N PRO A 167 -0.58 -1.05 -17.42
CA PRO A 167 0.65 -1.11 -16.63
C PRO A 167 1.75 -0.16 -17.15
N ASP A 168 1.65 0.30 -18.40
CA ASP A 168 2.61 1.23 -18.99
C ASP A 168 2.32 2.69 -18.65
N ARG A 169 1.20 2.98 -17.97
CA ARG A 169 0.76 4.34 -17.65
C ARG A 169 0.47 4.48 -16.17
N ASP A 170 1.25 5.32 -15.52
CA ASP A 170 1.04 5.72 -14.13
C ASP A 170 0.47 7.15 -14.05
N VAL A 171 -0.16 7.47 -12.93
CA VAL A 171 -0.69 8.81 -12.63
C VAL A 171 0.15 9.43 -11.54
N HIS A 172 0.43 10.73 -11.64
CA HIS A 172 1.10 11.41 -10.55
C HIS A 172 0.18 11.46 -9.32
N TYR A 173 0.64 10.86 -8.22
CA TYR A 173 0.04 10.99 -6.90
C TYR A 173 0.90 11.93 -6.04
N PRO A 174 0.54 13.22 -5.90
CA PRO A 174 1.32 14.18 -5.14
C PRO A 174 1.21 13.90 -3.64
N ASP A 175 2.22 13.23 -3.09
CA ASP A 175 2.31 12.97 -1.65
C ASP A 175 3.28 13.95 -0.94
N ARG A 176 3.20 13.94 0.39
CA ARG A 176 4.01 14.65 1.37
C ARG A 176 5.45 14.12 1.39
N ILE A 177 6.32 14.83 2.10
CA ILE A 177 7.70 14.36 2.38
C ILE A 177 7.89 14.11 3.86
N ARG A 178 8.82 13.22 4.20
CA ARG A 178 9.22 12.97 5.59
C ARG A 178 10.68 13.36 5.80
N ARG A 179 10.95 14.21 6.77
CA ARG A 179 12.31 14.57 7.21
C ARG A 179 12.48 14.29 8.69
N ARG A 180 13.48 13.47 9.03
CA ARG A 180 13.84 13.14 10.42
C ARG A 180 15.32 13.49 10.64
N PRO A 181 15.64 14.68 11.18
CA PRO A 181 17.03 15.08 11.40
C PRO A 181 17.71 14.18 12.44
N PRO A 182 19.06 14.13 12.46
CA PRO A 182 19.79 13.43 13.52
C PRO A 182 19.33 13.86 14.91
N GLY A 183 19.08 12.88 15.79
CA GLY A 183 18.56 13.12 17.14
C GLY A 183 17.04 13.25 17.25
N ALA A 184 16.29 13.21 16.13
CA ALA A 184 14.83 13.12 16.19
C ALA A 184 14.38 11.80 16.83
N ASN A 185 13.54 11.91 17.86
CA ASN A 185 12.95 10.76 18.54
C ASN A 185 11.45 10.68 18.22
N SER A 186 10.99 9.50 17.80
CA SER A 186 9.62 9.25 17.39
C SER A 186 9.29 7.81 17.71
N SER A 187 8.11 7.57 18.29
CA SER A 187 7.57 6.23 18.52
C SER A 187 7.15 5.52 17.23
N GLY A 188 7.24 6.22 16.08
CA GLY A 188 6.79 5.72 14.79
C GLY A 188 5.26 5.59 14.72
N LEU A 189 4.80 4.82 13.73
CA LEU A 189 3.40 4.45 13.57
C LEU A 189 3.25 2.95 13.88
N GLY A 190 2.13 2.58 14.49
CA GLY A 190 1.76 1.17 14.64
C GLY A 190 1.57 0.51 13.26
N THR A 191 1.69 -0.82 13.19
CA THR A 191 1.46 -1.59 11.96
C THR A 191 0.02 -1.42 11.48
N HIS A 192 -0.17 -1.03 10.22
CA HIS A 192 -1.47 -0.81 9.59
C HIS A 192 -1.43 -1.18 8.10
N LEU A 193 -2.59 -1.15 7.45
CA LEU A 193 -2.77 -1.18 6.00
C LEU A 193 -3.44 0.13 5.58
N ASP A 194 -3.01 0.73 4.47
CA ASP A 194 -3.51 2.04 4.02
C ASP A 194 -4.85 1.95 3.27
N PRO A 195 -4.95 1.30 2.09
CA PRO A 195 -6.20 1.27 1.36
C PRO A 195 -7.21 0.33 2.02
N GLY A 196 -8.39 0.90 2.30
CA GLY A 196 -9.58 0.19 2.72
C GLY A 196 -9.64 -0.18 4.20
N THR A 197 -10.87 -0.16 4.71
CA THR A 197 -11.24 -0.62 6.05
C THR A 197 -12.44 -1.54 5.90
N LEU A 198 -13.60 -1.16 6.43
CA LEU A 198 -14.85 -1.93 6.35
C LEU A 198 -15.30 -2.20 4.92
N ASP A 199 -14.96 -1.31 3.98
CA ASP A 199 -15.26 -1.44 2.56
C ASP A 199 -14.68 -2.71 1.93
N LEU A 200 -13.54 -3.21 2.43
CA LEU A 200 -12.92 -4.47 1.97
C LEU A 200 -13.82 -5.71 2.21
N TRP A 201 -14.68 -5.65 3.23
CA TRP A 201 -15.65 -6.71 3.56
C TRP A 201 -17.05 -6.40 3.04
N MET A 202 -17.40 -5.13 2.89
CA MET A 202 -18.79 -4.68 2.73
C MET A 202 -19.16 -4.31 1.30
N THR A 203 -18.24 -3.86 0.47
CA THR A 203 -18.57 -3.43 -0.89
C THR A 203 -18.54 -4.60 -1.85
N LYS A 204 -19.36 -4.54 -2.90
CA LYS A 204 -19.45 -5.65 -3.86
C LYS A 204 -18.13 -5.90 -4.58
N GLU A 205 -17.43 -4.85 -4.99
CA GLU A 205 -16.19 -4.98 -5.77
C GLU A 205 -15.07 -5.59 -4.93
N TYR A 206 -14.87 -5.17 -3.68
CA TYR A 206 -13.88 -5.83 -2.81
C TYR A 206 -14.26 -7.26 -2.44
N GLN A 207 -15.56 -7.57 -2.30
CA GLN A 207 -16.01 -8.96 -2.16
C GLN A 207 -15.65 -9.83 -3.38
N GLN A 208 -15.60 -9.25 -4.59
CA GLN A 208 -15.10 -9.96 -5.79
C GLN A 208 -13.57 -10.05 -5.80
N ALA A 209 -12.86 -8.98 -5.44
CA ALA A 209 -11.40 -8.98 -5.34
C ALA A 209 -10.89 -10.04 -4.35
N PHE A 210 -11.58 -10.22 -3.22
CA PHE A 210 -11.26 -11.19 -2.17
C PHE A 210 -12.14 -12.45 -2.19
N ARG A 211 -12.82 -12.74 -3.31
CA ARG A 211 -13.80 -13.84 -3.44
C ARG A 211 -13.28 -15.19 -2.91
N HIS A 212 -12.02 -15.52 -3.21
CA HIS A 212 -11.37 -16.77 -2.81
C HIS A 212 -11.16 -16.85 -1.28
N LEU A 213 -10.97 -15.71 -0.63
CA LEU A 213 -10.89 -15.62 0.83
C LEU A 213 -12.26 -15.77 1.49
N PHE A 214 -13.33 -15.38 0.80
CA PHE A 214 -14.71 -15.41 1.34
C PHE A 214 -15.52 -16.65 0.97
N ASN A 215 -15.02 -17.52 0.08
CA ASN A 215 -15.75 -18.70 -0.42
C ASN A 215 -15.07 -20.04 -0.08
N GLY A 216 -14.01 -20.03 0.73
CA GLY A 216 -13.32 -21.26 1.18
C GLY A 216 -12.27 -21.81 0.22
N THR A 217 -11.99 -21.15 -0.90
CA THR A 217 -10.95 -21.53 -1.88
C THR A 217 -9.68 -20.68 -1.72
N VAL A 218 -9.24 -20.46 -0.48
CA VAL A 218 -8.14 -19.53 -0.13
C VAL A 218 -6.84 -19.79 -0.89
N GLU A 219 -6.58 -21.02 -1.28
CA GLU A 219 -5.42 -21.45 -2.06
C GLU A 219 -5.40 -20.86 -3.48
N GLN A 220 -6.54 -20.37 -3.97
CA GLN A 220 -6.69 -19.73 -5.28
C GLN A 220 -6.60 -18.19 -5.21
N TYR A 221 -6.46 -17.61 -4.00
CA TYR A 221 -6.29 -16.17 -3.87
C TYR A 221 -4.92 -15.75 -4.42
N ASP A 222 -4.94 -14.87 -5.41
CA ASP A 222 -3.74 -14.23 -5.96
C ASP A 222 -3.74 -12.74 -5.56
N PRO A 223 -2.79 -12.29 -4.71
CA PRO A 223 -2.68 -10.88 -4.37
C PRO A 223 -2.31 -9.99 -5.58
N TRP A 224 -1.80 -10.57 -6.67
CA TRP A 224 -1.43 -9.89 -7.91
C TRP A 224 -2.54 -9.90 -8.97
N ASP A 225 -3.75 -10.37 -8.64
CA ASP A 225 -4.95 -10.23 -9.47
C ASP A 225 -5.52 -8.82 -9.34
N ALA A 226 -5.51 -8.05 -10.43
CA ALA A 226 -6.01 -6.67 -10.43
C ALA A 226 -7.55 -6.59 -10.40
N ALA A 227 -8.24 -7.72 -10.66
CA ALA A 227 -9.67 -7.73 -10.85
C ALA A 227 -10.44 -7.08 -9.69
N HIS A 228 -11.34 -6.15 -10.05
CA HIS A 228 -12.22 -5.40 -9.14
C HIS A 228 -11.54 -4.42 -8.17
N ARG A 229 -10.21 -4.26 -8.23
CA ARG A 229 -9.49 -3.35 -7.31
C ARG A 229 -9.64 -1.87 -7.66
N THR A 230 -10.05 -1.56 -8.90
CA THR A 230 -10.11 -0.18 -9.43
C THR A 230 -11.52 0.41 -9.51
N THR A 231 -12.54 -0.35 -9.12
CA THR A 231 -13.96 -0.03 -9.37
C THR A 231 -14.82 0.11 -8.12
N GLY A 232 -14.33 -0.34 -6.96
CA GLY A 232 -15.07 -0.31 -5.69
C GLY A 232 -15.06 1.06 -5.02
N PRO A 233 -16.15 1.48 -4.34
CA PRO A 233 -16.12 2.67 -3.52
C PRO A 233 -15.24 2.43 -2.30
N GLN A 234 -14.48 3.45 -1.90
CA GLN A 234 -13.79 3.46 -0.62
C GLN A 234 -14.66 4.21 0.38
N TYR A 235 -14.92 3.61 1.53
CA TYR A 235 -15.58 4.33 2.62
C TYR A 235 -14.66 5.46 3.10
N PRO A 236 -15.20 6.62 3.51
CA PRO A 236 -14.42 7.67 4.14
C PRO A 236 -13.63 7.08 5.31
N GLY A 237 -12.32 6.97 5.13
CA GLY A 237 -11.39 6.63 6.19
C GLY A 237 -10.92 7.92 6.85
N THR A 238 -10.48 7.84 8.10
CA THR A 238 -9.76 8.95 8.76
C THR A 238 -8.32 9.09 8.26
N THR A 239 -7.98 8.46 7.13
CA THR A 239 -6.62 8.23 6.61
C THR A 239 -6.37 8.84 5.23
N MET A 240 -7.29 9.67 4.71
CA MET A 240 -7.07 10.52 3.53
C MET A 240 -7.63 11.91 3.75
#